data_AF-A0A4R4TE59-F1
#
_entry.id   AF-A0A4R4TE59-F1
#
_cell.length_a   1.000
_cell.length_b   1.000
_cell.length_c   1.000
_cell.angle_alpha   90.00
_cell.angle_beta   90.00
_cell.angle_gamma   90.00
#
_symmetry.space_group_name_H-M   'P 1'
#
loop_
_entity.id
_entity.type
_entity.pdbx_description
1 polymer ?
#
loop_
_entity_poly.entity_id
_entity_poly.type
_entity_poly.pdbx_seq_one_letter_code
_entity_poly.pdbx_strand_id
1 'polypeptide(L)'
;MVRALVLGAAERQAGETPVVHLTGARITGRLRLEFAEACCVLRLERCWFERKPQLYGASLRVTGFAGSHLPGFSANRVLVAGGNLDLMHTRITAPGLSVYDTRIDGGLLLQGAHLSNPGAVALHGSRLDLGGGLVGDEGFRIEGELQLPEARLGEGLRLRGAQLSNPGATALTCRNLQTRVLDLRATRVVGTLDLRHTHLDVLHLP
;
A
#
# COMPACT_ATOMS: atom_id res chain seq x y z
N MET A 1 11.99 -19.25 8.00
CA MET A 1 10.74 -20.04 8.07
C MET A 1 9.63 -19.44 7.20
N VAL A 2 9.12 -18.23 7.46
CA VAL A 2 8.02 -17.62 6.65
C VAL A 2 8.29 -17.61 5.14
N ARG A 3 9.48 -17.17 4.70
CA ARG A 3 9.90 -17.22 3.29
C ARG A 3 9.76 -18.63 2.67
N ALA A 4 10.18 -19.66 3.39
CA ALA A 4 10.15 -21.02 2.86
C ALA A 4 8.71 -21.49 2.65
N LEU A 5 7.81 -21.19 3.59
CA LEU A 5 6.38 -21.51 3.46
C LEU A 5 5.74 -20.78 2.28
N VAL A 6 6.06 -19.49 2.10
CA VAL A 6 5.56 -18.68 0.96
C VAL A 6 6.03 -19.22 -0.39
N LEU A 7 7.21 -19.84 -0.42
CA LEU A 7 7.81 -20.46 -1.60
C LEU A 7 7.44 -21.93 -1.77
N GLY A 8 6.53 -22.48 -0.97
CA GLY A 8 6.00 -23.83 -1.15
C GLY A 8 6.70 -24.94 -0.38
N ALA A 9 7.37 -24.64 0.74
CA ALA A 9 7.99 -25.66 1.59
C ALA A 9 6.99 -26.55 2.36
N ALA A 10 5.68 -26.28 2.28
CA ALA A 10 4.63 -27.10 2.90
C ALA A 10 3.88 -27.92 1.84
N GLU A 11 3.45 -29.13 2.21
CA GLU A 11 2.61 -29.98 1.37
C GLU A 11 1.28 -29.28 1.03
N ARG A 12 0.84 -29.41 -0.22
CA ARG A 12 -0.38 -28.77 -0.73
C ARG A 12 -1.51 -29.78 -0.76
N GLN A 13 -2.66 -29.41 -0.19
CA GLN A 13 -3.90 -30.16 -0.37
C GLN A 13 -4.57 -29.77 -1.69
N ALA A 14 -4.94 -30.77 -2.49
CA ALA A 14 -5.60 -30.56 -3.78
C ALA A 14 -6.98 -29.92 -3.56
N GLY A 15 -7.28 -28.85 -4.31
CA GLY A 15 -8.54 -28.12 -4.22
C GLY A 15 -8.56 -26.94 -3.24
N GLU A 16 -7.52 -26.77 -2.42
CA GLU A 16 -7.40 -25.62 -1.52
C GLU A 16 -6.44 -24.56 -2.05
N THR A 17 -6.74 -23.28 -1.77
CA THR A 17 -5.77 -22.21 -1.99
C THR A 17 -4.80 -22.18 -0.82
N PRO A 18 -3.49 -22.43 -1.00
CA PRO A 18 -2.57 -22.39 0.11
C PRO A 18 -2.48 -20.97 0.67
N VAL A 19 -2.43 -20.86 1.99
CA VAL A 19 -2.35 -19.59 2.72
C VAL A 19 -1.27 -19.72 3.78
N VAL A 20 -0.37 -18.72 3.85
CA VAL A 20 0.45 -18.48 5.03
C VAL A 20 -0.26 -17.40 5.85
N HIS A 21 -0.87 -17.81 6.96
CA HIS A 21 -1.56 -16.91 7.88
C HIS A 21 -0.84 -16.86 9.22
N LEU A 22 -0.37 -15.67 9.61
CA LEU A 22 0.10 -15.39 10.97
C LEU A 22 -0.75 -14.27 11.56
N THR A 23 -1.09 -14.42 12.85
CA THR A 23 -1.84 -13.41 13.61
C THR A 23 -1.11 -13.10 14.91
N GLY A 24 -0.93 -11.84 15.25
CA GLY A 24 -0.36 -11.43 16.56
C GLY A 24 1.14 -11.72 16.73
N ALA A 25 1.82 -12.18 15.69
CA ALA A 25 3.22 -12.61 15.78
C ALA A 25 4.21 -11.43 15.80
N ARG A 26 5.30 -11.56 16.58
CA ARG A 26 6.47 -10.70 16.49
C ARG A 26 7.50 -11.30 15.54
N ILE A 27 7.82 -10.59 14.47
CA ILE A 27 8.74 -11.01 13.41
C ILE A 27 10.07 -10.28 13.60
N THR A 28 11.02 -10.98 14.20
CA THR A 28 12.37 -10.48 14.53
C THR A 28 13.36 -10.61 13.35
N GLY A 29 13.10 -11.59 12.47
CA GLY A 29 13.88 -11.84 11.25
C GLY A 29 13.50 -10.92 10.08
N ARG A 30 14.28 -10.98 8.99
CA ARG A 30 13.95 -10.29 7.75
C ARG A 30 12.95 -11.11 6.93
N LEU A 31 11.81 -10.53 6.57
CA LEU A 31 10.94 -11.07 5.52
C LEU A 31 11.43 -10.54 4.17
N ARG A 32 12.18 -11.38 3.44
CA ARG A 32 12.69 -11.07 2.09
C ARG A 32 12.01 -11.98 1.08
N LEU A 33 11.22 -11.39 0.19
CA LEU A 33 10.56 -12.03 -0.93
C LEU A 33 11.02 -11.40 -2.26
N GLU A 34 12.24 -10.86 -2.31
CA GLU A 34 12.77 -10.24 -3.52
C GLU A 34 12.79 -11.24 -4.68
N PHE A 35 12.19 -10.86 -5.81
CA PHE A 35 12.00 -11.71 -7.00
C PHE A 35 11.32 -13.07 -6.73
N ALA A 36 10.64 -13.19 -5.60
CA ALA A 36 9.95 -14.42 -5.24
C ALA A 36 8.64 -14.56 -6.01
N GLU A 37 8.32 -15.78 -6.40
CA GLU A 37 6.98 -16.14 -6.86
C GLU A 37 6.25 -16.83 -5.71
N ALA A 38 5.29 -16.12 -5.10
CA ALA A 38 4.48 -16.69 -4.04
C ALA A 38 3.47 -17.67 -4.62
N CYS A 39 3.52 -18.92 -4.16
CA CYS A 39 2.55 -19.92 -4.57
C CYS A 39 1.22 -19.84 -3.79
N CYS A 40 1.14 -18.96 -2.78
CA CYS A 40 0.08 -18.89 -1.79
C CYS A 40 -0.34 -17.46 -1.50
N VAL A 41 -1.49 -17.31 -0.83
CA VAL A 41 -1.90 -16.06 -0.20
C VAL A 41 -1.05 -15.82 1.04
N LEU A 42 -0.71 -14.56 1.32
CA LEU A 42 0.08 -14.17 2.50
C LEU A 42 -0.74 -13.23 3.39
N ARG A 43 -1.13 -13.68 4.58
CA ARG A 43 -1.84 -12.87 5.59
C ARG A 43 -1.01 -12.76 6.86
N LEU A 44 -0.61 -11.54 7.20
CA LEU A 44 0.23 -11.21 8.33
C LEU A 44 -0.52 -10.17 9.17
N GLU A 45 -1.46 -10.63 9.99
CA GLU A 45 -2.41 -9.77 10.67
C GLU A 45 -1.96 -9.42 12.08
N ARG A 46 -2.09 -8.15 12.46
CA ARG A 46 -1.74 -7.67 13.80
C ARG A 46 -0.33 -8.10 14.22
N CYS A 47 0.59 -8.18 13.26
CA CYS A 47 1.97 -8.59 13.46
C CYS A 47 2.86 -7.39 13.76
N TRP A 48 3.95 -7.63 14.48
CA TRP A 48 4.97 -6.62 14.76
C TRP A 48 6.28 -6.97 14.08
N PHE A 49 6.76 -6.12 13.17
CA PHE A 49 8.04 -6.32 12.50
C PHE A 49 9.14 -5.50 13.16
N GLU A 50 10.26 -6.14 13.47
CA GLU A 50 11.47 -5.42 13.90
C GLU A 50 12.29 -4.89 12.72
N ARG A 51 12.04 -5.42 11.50
CA ARG A 51 12.79 -5.09 10.29
C ARG A 51 11.87 -4.92 9.10
N LYS A 52 12.21 -3.97 8.22
CA LYS A 52 11.44 -3.63 7.01
C LYS A 52 11.18 -4.88 6.16
N PRO A 53 9.92 -5.24 5.85
CA PRO A 53 9.62 -6.24 4.82
C PRO A 53 10.10 -5.78 3.44
N GLN A 54 10.73 -6.69 2.69
CA GLN A 54 11.31 -6.42 1.37
C GLN A 54 10.70 -7.37 0.35
N LEU A 55 9.87 -6.83 -0.55
CA LEU A 55 9.11 -7.59 -1.54
C LEU A 55 9.51 -7.23 -2.98
N TYR A 56 10.64 -6.54 -3.19
CA TYR A 56 11.01 -5.99 -4.50
C TYR A 56 10.94 -7.04 -5.63
N GLY A 57 10.25 -6.75 -6.73
CA GLY A 57 10.21 -7.65 -7.88
C GLY A 57 9.40 -8.94 -7.67
N ALA A 58 8.70 -9.10 -6.55
CA ALA A 58 7.95 -10.31 -6.26
C ALA A 58 6.68 -10.42 -7.11
N SER A 59 6.31 -11.65 -7.47
CA SER A 59 4.97 -11.99 -7.94
C SER A 59 4.20 -12.61 -6.78
N LEU A 60 3.20 -11.89 -6.28
CA LEU A 60 2.40 -12.25 -5.14
C LEU A 60 0.96 -12.51 -5.57
N ARG A 61 0.23 -13.26 -4.74
CA ARG A 61 -1.23 -13.30 -4.77
C ARG A 61 -1.77 -12.28 -3.77
N VAL A 62 -3.08 -12.32 -3.49
CA VAL A 62 -3.70 -11.58 -2.37
C VAL A 62 -2.76 -11.60 -1.16
N THR A 63 -2.37 -10.41 -0.72
CA THR A 63 -1.37 -10.23 0.33
C THR A 63 -1.85 -9.14 1.28
N GLY A 64 -1.81 -9.41 2.58
CA GLY A 64 -2.33 -8.51 3.60
C GLY A 64 -1.45 -8.43 4.83
N PHE A 65 -1.32 -7.21 5.36
CA PHE A 65 -0.61 -6.90 6.60
C PHE A 65 -1.54 -6.24 7.63
N ALA A 66 -2.85 -6.39 7.50
CA ALA A 66 -3.84 -5.63 8.25
C ALA A 66 -3.56 -5.55 9.76
N GLY A 67 -3.62 -4.34 10.33
CA GLY A 67 -3.36 -4.07 11.74
C GLY A 67 -1.89 -4.23 12.18
N SER A 68 -0.95 -4.49 11.28
CA SER A 68 0.46 -4.71 11.63
C SER A 68 1.26 -3.42 11.81
N HIS A 69 2.37 -3.52 12.55
CA HIS A 69 3.39 -2.49 12.67
C HIS A 69 4.61 -2.81 11.82
N LEU A 70 4.97 -1.89 10.92
CA LEU A 70 5.98 -2.08 9.88
C LEU A 70 7.02 -0.93 9.94
N PRO A 71 8.31 -1.23 10.17
CA PRO A 71 9.37 -0.21 10.11
C PRO A 71 9.75 0.05 8.65
N GLY A 72 8.86 0.76 7.96
CA GLY A 72 8.80 0.90 6.51
C GLY A 72 8.20 -0.31 5.81
N PHE A 73 7.86 -0.14 4.53
CA PHE A 73 7.38 -1.22 3.67
C PHE A 73 7.78 -0.97 2.21
N SER A 74 8.41 -1.96 1.59
CA SER A 74 8.90 -1.84 0.21
C SER A 74 8.35 -2.98 -0.65
N ALA A 75 7.41 -2.64 -1.52
CA ALA A 75 6.80 -3.54 -2.49
C ALA A 75 6.89 -2.96 -3.91
N ASN A 76 8.07 -2.46 -4.26
CA ASN A 76 8.33 -1.90 -5.59
C ASN A 76 8.46 -2.99 -6.64
N ARG A 77 8.00 -2.71 -7.86
CA ARG A 77 8.04 -3.67 -8.98
C ARG A 77 7.36 -5.00 -8.64
N VAL A 78 6.37 -4.97 -7.76
CA VAL A 78 5.60 -6.16 -7.38
C VAL A 78 4.43 -6.32 -8.34
N LEU A 79 4.09 -7.56 -8.65
CA LEU A 79 2.80 -7.94 -9.21
C LEU A 79 1.96 -8.57 -8.11
N VAL A 80 0.76 -8.05 -7.84
CA VAL A 80 -0.24 -8.69 -6.99
C VAL A 80 -1.37 -9.20 -7.88
N ALA A 81 -1.33 -10.49 -8.20
CA ALA A 81 -2.27 -11.12 -9.09
C ALA A 81 -3.56 -11.55 -8.37
N GLY A 82 -4.70 -11.29 -9.00
CA GLY A 82 -6.02 -11.78 -8.56
C GLY A 82 -6.56 -11.15 -7.28
N GLY A 83 -6.09 -9.98 -6.87
CA GLY A 83 -6.73 -9.23 -5.78
C GLY A 83 -5.92 -8.08 -5.21
N ASN A 84 -6.10 -7.81 -3.92
CA ASN A 84 -5.69 -6.57 -3.27
C ASN A 84 -4.36 -6.71 -2.50
N LEU A 85 -3.70 -5.57 -2.30
CA LEU A 85 -2.74 -5.39 -1.22
C LEU A 85 -3.45 -4.72 -0.04
N ASP A 86 -3.65 -5.47 1.04
CA ASP A 86 -4.35 -5.01 2.24
C ASP A 86 -3.36 -4.47 3.28
N LEU A 87 -3.41 -3.17 3.53
CA LEU A 87 -2.67 -2.47 4.57
C LEU A 87 -3.60 -1.74 5.54
N MET A 88 -4.86 -2.18 5.67
CA MET A 88 -5.83 -1.55 6.58
C MET A 88 -5.33 -1.55 8.02
N HIS A 89 -5.56 -0.46 8.74
CA HIS A 89 -5.16 -0.26 10.13
C HIS A 89 -3.66 -0.48 10.41
N THR A 90 -2.81 -0.51 9.38
CA THR A 90 -1.37 -0.68 9.56
C THR A 90 -0.74 0.60 10.09
N ARG A 91 0.36 0.45 10.82
CA ARG A 91 1.26 1.55 11.16
C ARG A 91 2.58 1.35 10.44
N ILE A 92 2.90 2.23 9.49
CA ILE A 92 4.14 2.20 8.73
C ILE A 92 4.96 3.44 9.12
N THR A 93 6.11 3.22 9.73
CA THR A 93 7.05 4.30 10.09
C THR A 93 8.11 4.49 8.99
N ALA A 94 8.99 5.49 9.16
CA ALA A 94 10.04 5.81 8.21
C ALA A 94 10.85 4.56 7.77
N PRO A 95 11.18 4.43 6.46
CA PRO A 95 11.02 5.42 5.39
C PRO A 95 9.64 5.42 4.70
N GLY A 96 8.58 4.89 5.34
CA GLY A 96 7.22 4.88 4.78
C GLY A 96 6.95 3.71 3.85
N LEU A 97 5.96 3.88 2.97
CA LEU A 97 5.45 2.90 2.01
C LEU A 97 5.97 3.22 0.60
N SER A 98 6.62 2.25 -0.05
CA SER A 98 7.06 2.37 -1.44
C SER A 98 6.46 1.25 -2.28
N VAL A 99 5.72 1.64 -3.33
CA VAL A 99 5.03 0.78 -4.30
C VAL A 99 5.20 1.32 -5.73
N TYR A 100 6.39 1.86 -6.06
CA TYR A 100 6.64 2.35 -7.41
C TYR A 100 6.74 1.18 -8.42
N ASP A 101 6.39 1.42 -9.68
CA ASP A 101 6.35 0.41 -10.75
C ASP A 101 5.56 -0.87 -10.39
N THR A 102 4.61 -0.75 -9.46
CA THR A 102 3.87 -1.91 -8.92
C THR A 102 2.56 -2.06 -9.66
N ARG A 103 2.18 -3.30 -9.95
CA ARG A 103 0.86 -3.64 -10.50
C ARG A 103 0.07 -4.47 -9.49
N ILE A 104 -1.18 -4.09 -9.27
CA ILE A 104 -2.13 -4.81 -8.43
C ILE A 104 -3.41 -4.97 -9.24
N ASP A 105 -3.85 -6.21 -9.46
CA ASP A 105 -5.07 -6.46 -10.23
C ASP A 105 -6.31 -5.88 -9.53
N GLY A 106 -6.30 -5.87 -8.21
CA GLY A 106 -7.29 -5.19 -7.38
C GLY A 106 -6.85 -3.79 -6.93
N GLY A 107 -7.12 -3.46 -5.66
CA GLY A 107 -6.83 -2.16 -5.06
C GLY A 107 -5.74 -2.19 -3.98
N LEU A 108 -5.30 -0.99 -3.61
CA LEU A 108 -4.44 -0.73 -2.45
C LEU A 108 -5.31 -0.20 -1.31
N LEU A 109 -5.47 -1.01 -0.27
CA LEU A 109 -6.39 -0.73 0.84
C LEU A 109 -5.61 -0.18 2.04
N LEU A 110 -5.92 1.05 2.42
CA LEU A 110 -5.22 1.85 3.45
C LEU A 110 -6.19 2.41 4.50
N GLN A 111 -7.41 1.89 4.59
CA GLN A 111 -8.42 2.33 5.54
C GLN A 111 -7.87 2.29 6.97
N GLY A 112 -7.95 3.41 7.67
CA GLY A 112 -7.43 3.56 9.04
C GLY A 112 -5.91 3.34 9.19
N ALA A 113 -5.14 3.25 8.11
CA ALA A 113 -3.69 3.12 8.18
C ALA A 113 -3.03 4.44 8.60
N HIS A 114 -1.86 4.36 9.22
CA HIS A 114 -1.04 5.51 9.57
C HIS A 114 0.36 5.36 8.97
N LEU A 115 0.68 6.23 8.02
CA LEU A 115 2.00 6.31 7.38
C LEU A 115 2.73 7.54 7.91
N SER A 116 3.90 7.36 8.53
CA SER A 116 4.67 8.49 9.10
C SER A 116 6.09 8.50 8.56
N ASN A 117 6.40 9.55 7.80
CA ASN A 117 7.74 9.93 7.38
C ASN A 117 7.81 11.47 7.25
N PRO A 118 7.73 12.23 8.37
CA PRO A 118 7.57 13.69 8.34
C PRO A 118 8.72 14.39 7.60
N GLY A 119 8.38 15.39 6.78
CA GLY A 119 9.36 16.14 5.97
C GLY A 119 9.93 15.36 4.77
N ALA A 120 9.46 14.14 4.53
CA ALA A 120 9.87 13.29 3.42
C ALA A 120 8.66 12.60 2.77
N VAL A 121 8.90 11.73 1.79
CA VAL A 121 7.85 10.96 1.12
C VAL A 121 7.41 9.80 2.02
N ALA A 122 6.15 9.80 2.44
CA ALA A 122 5.58 8.76 3.29
C ALA A 122 4.89 7.66 2.49
N LEU A 123 4.37 7.98 1.29
CA LEU A 123 3.89 7.01 0.31
C LEU A 123 4.44 7.37 -1.07
N HIS A 124 5.23 6.48 -1.65
CA HIS A 124 5.76 6.62 -3.01
C HIS A 124 5.13 5.59 -3.95
N GLY A 125 4.20 6.04 -4.80
CA GLY A 125 3.45 5.22 -5.75
C GLY A 125 3.61 5.68 -7.20
N SER A 126 4.82 6.09 -7.59
CA SER A 126 5.11 6.47 -8.98
C SER A 126 4.86 5.31 -9.93
N ARG A 127 4.10 5.54 -11.01
CA ARG A 127 3.72 4.51 -12.00
C ARG A 127 3.05 3.28 -11.37
N LEU A 128 2.31 3.48 -10.27
CA LEU A 128 1.44 2.45 -9.68
C LEU A 128 0.27 2.17 -10.63
N ASP A 129 -0.01 0.89 -10.88
CA ASP A 129 -1.08 0.43 -11.77
C ASP A 129 -2.05 -0.44 -10.96
N LEU A 130 -3.24 0.09 -10.67
CA LEU A 130 -4.29 -0.60 -9.94
C LEU A 130 -5.46 -0.89 -10.88
N GLY A 131 -5.87 -2.16 -10.98
CA GLY A 131 -7.14 -2.49 -11.63
C GLY A 131 -8.34 -1.95 -10.84
N GLY A 132 -8.21 -1.87 -9.51
CA GLY A 132 -9.14 -1.21 -8.60
C GLY A 132 -8.76 0.24 -8.26
N GLY A 133 -9.01 0.65 -7.02
CA GLY A 133 -8.68 1.99 -6.51
C GLY A 133 -7.67 1.98 -5.35
N LEU A 134 -7.20 3.18 -5.01
CA LEU A 134 -6.50 3.42 -3.74
C LEU A 134 -7.52 3.96 -2.74
N VAL A 135 -7.70 3.26 -1.63
CA VAL A 135 -8.74 3.56 -0.64
C VAL A 135 -8.11 3.88 0.71
N GLY A 136 -8.05 5.16 1.04
CA GLY A 136 -7.58 5.70 2.32
C GLY A 136 -8.72 6.38 3.07
N ASP A 137 -9.77 5.63 3.39
CA ASP A 137 -10.92 6.13 4.16
C ASP A 137 -10.72 5.82 5.68
N GLU A 138 -11.77 6.04 6.49
CA GLU A 138 -11.87 5.56 7.86
C GLU A 138 -10.69 5.96 8.77
N GLY A 139 -10.28 7.23 8.69
CA GLY A 139 -9.22 7.77 9.54
C GLY A 139 -7.81 7.43 9.07
N PHE A 140 -7.62 7.13 7.78
CA PHE A 140 -6.30 7.11 7.14
C PHE A 140 -5.53 8.41 7.43
N ARG A 141 -4.25 8.28 7.83
CA ARG A 141 -3.38 9.42 8.14
C ARG A 141 -2.03 9.26 7.46
N ILE A 142 -1.52 10.36 6.93
CA ILE A 142 -0.16 10.45 6.42
C ILE A 142 0.54 11.71 6.95
N GLU A 143 1.73 11.51 7.50
CA GLU A 143 2.67 12.56 7.89
C GLU A 143 3.87 12.50 6.93
N GLY A 144 3.99 13.50 6.07
CA GLY A 144 4.86 13.49 4.89
C GLY A 144 4.06 13.51 3.59
N GLU A 145 4.74 13.37 2.46
CA GLU A 145 4.12 13.48 1.14
C GLU A 145 3.54 12.14 0.65
N LEU A 146 2.33 12.19 0.06
CA LEU A 146 1.73 11.13 -0.75
C LEU A 146 2.01 11.42 -2.24
N GLN A 147 2.80 10.57 -2.89
CA GLN A 147 3.15 10.71 -4.31
C GLN A 147 2.50 9.61 -5.16
N LEU A 148 1.76 10.00 -6.19
CA LEU A 148 1.18 9.13 -7.22
C LEU A 148 1.46 9.64 -8.65
N PRO A 149 2.68 10.09 -8.98
CA PRO A 149 2.93 10.58 -10.32
C PRO A 149 2.84 9.44 -11.34
N GLU A 150 2.20 9.69 -12.47
CA GLU A 150 2.01 8.73 -13.58
C GLU A 150 1.29 7.43 -13.16
N ALA A 151 0.59 7.43 -12.02
CA ALA A 151 -0.20 6.28 -11.58
C ALA A 151 -1.49 6.14 -12.42
N ARG A 152 -1.98 4.90 -12.52
CA ARG A 152 -3.25 4.52 -13.16
C ARG A 152 -4.12 3.79 -12.15
N LEU A 153 -5.31 4.31 -11.88
CA LEU A 153 -6.27 3.73 -10.95
C LEU A 153 -7.57 3.45 -11.68
N GLY A 154 -7.97 2.17 -11.77
CA GLY A 154 -9.17 1.77 -12.49
C GLY A 154 -10.46 2.32 -11.87
N GLU A 155 -10.57 2.36 -10.55
CA GLU A 155 -11.80 2.83 -9.88
C GLU A 155 -11.71 4.26 -9.34
N GLY A 156 -10.61 4.62 -8.68
CA GLY A 156 -10.54 5.91 -8.01
C GLY A 156 -9.42 6.06 -6.99
N LEU A 157 -9.17 7.31 -6.61
CA LEU A 157 -8.45 7.68 -5.39
C LEU A 157 -9.48 8.21 -4.37
N ARG A 158 -9.73 7.44 -3.31
CA ARG A 158 -10.65 7.81 -2.23
C ARG A 158 -9.88 8.08 -0.95
N LEU A 159 -10.03 9.28 -0.41
CA LEU A 159 -9.36 9.73 0.81
C LEU A 159 -10.37 10.35 1.80
N ARG A 160 -11.60 9.82 1.85
CA ARG A 160 -12.70 10.44 2.59
C ARG A 160 -12.39 10.46 4.09
N GLY A 161 -12.44 11.65 4.70
CA GLY A 161 -12.10 11.80 6.12
C GLY A 161 -10.62 11.57 6.45
N ALA A 162 -9.74 11.46 5.45
CA ALA A 162 -8.31 11.27 5.67
C ALA A 162 -7.63 12.54 6.21
N GLN A 163 -6.43 12.36 6.76
CA GLN A 163 -5.59 13.45 7.24
C GLN A 163 -4.24 13.41 6.50
N LEU A 164 -4.02 14.39 5.63
CA LEU A 164 -2.79 14.58 4.87
C LEU A 164 -2.01 15.75 5.47
N SER A 165 -0.82 15.49 6.03
CA SER A 165 -0.03 16.53 6.71
C SER A 165 1.42 16.56 6.22
N ASN A 166 1.79 17.63 5.53
CA ASN A 166 3.16 18.01 5.21
C ASN A 166 3.31 19.54 5.28
N PRO A 167 3.38 20.14 6.48
CA PRO A 167 3.35 21.59 6.65
C PRO A 167 4.48 22.30 5.90
N GLY A 168 4.14 23.36 5.15
CA GLY A 168 5.11 24.13 4.35
C GLY A 168 5.59 23.42 3.08
N ALA A 169 5.06 22.25 2.75
CA ALA A 169 5.42 21.45 1.58
C ALA A 169 4.19 20.82 0.92
N THR A 170 4.39 20.00 -0.11
CA THR A 170 3.30 19.29 -0.80
C THR A 170 2.85 18.08 0.01
N ALA A 171 1.56 17.98 0.31
CA ALA A 171 0.97 16.86 1.03
C ALA A 171 0.53 15.72 0.08
N LEU A 172 0.05 16.07 -1.12
CA LEU A 172 -0.37 15.11 -2.15
C LEU A 172 0.09 15.59 -3.53
N THR A 173 0.81 14.73 -4.25
CA THR A 173 1.22 14.95 -5.64
C THR A 173 0.60 13.89 -6.55
N CYS A 174 -0.22 14.30 -7.51
CA CYS A 174 -0.91 13.45 -8.47
C CYS A 174 -0.53 13.78 -9.92
N ARG A 175 0.71 14.22 -10.17
CA ARG A 175 1.11 14.66 -11.52
C ARG A 175 0.91 13.55 -12.55
N ASN A 176 0.19 13.82 -13.64
CA ASN A 176 -0.13 12.82 -14.67
C ASN A 176 -0.88 11.58 -14.14
N LEU A 177 -1.57 11.69 -13.00
CA LEU A 177 -2.43 10.61 -12.51
C LEU A 177 -3.59 10.41 -13.47
N GLN A 178 -3.90 9.15 -13.77
CA GLN A 178 -5.09 8.74 -14.53
C GLN A 178 -6.01 7.98 -13.59
N THR A 179 -7.19 8.53 -13.34
CA THR A 179 -8.20 7.93 -12.45
C THR A 179 -9.57 8.40 -12.88
N ARG A 180 -10.65 7.67 -12.61
CA ARG A 180 -12.00 8.18 -12.87
C ARG A 180 -12.44 9.20 -11.83
N VAL A 181 -12.16 8.90 -10.56
CA VAL A 181 -12.64 9.68 -9.43
C VAL A 181 -11.47 10.07 -8.52
N LEU A 182 -11.48 11.32 -8.06
CA LEU A 182 -10.70 11.79 -6.92
C LEU A 182 -11.67 12.31 -5.86
N ASP A 183 -11.77 11.58 -4.74
CA ASP A 183 -12.71 11.90 -3.65
C ASP A 183 -11.98 12.32 -2.37
N LEU A 184 -12.01 13.61 -2.09
CA LEU A 184 -11.37 14.26 -0.94
C LEU A 184 -12.39 14.79 0.09
N ARG A 185 -13.63 14.30 0.07
CA ARG A 185 -14.66 14.81 0.99
C ARG A 185 -14.25 14.63 2.45
N ALA A 186 -14.40 15.69 3.25
CA ALA A 186 -13.97 15.72 4.65
C ALA A 186 -12.48 15.41 4.87
N THR A 187 -11.64 15.44 3.83
CA THR A 187 -10.20 15.26 3.97
C THR A 187 -9.58 16.52 4.56
N ARG A 188 -8.81 16.39 5.64
CA ARG A 188 -8.01 17.49 6.17
C ARG A 188 -6.65 17.51 5.50
N VAL A 189 -6.27 18.65 4.93
CA VAL A 189 -4.97 18.84 4.27
C VAL A 189 -4.20 19.96 4.95
N VAL A 190 -2.96 19.68 5.35
CA VAL A 190 -1.99 20.68 5.80
C VAL A 190 -0.79 20.60 4.87
N GLY A 191 -0.62 21.60 4.01
CA GLY A 191 0.31 21.57 2.87
C GLY A 191 -0.43 21.76 1.55
N THR A 192 0.29 21.60 0.45
CA THR A 192 -0.25 21.82 -0.91
C THR A 192 -0.76 20.53 -1.55
N LEU A 193 -1.79 20.62 -2.40
CA LEU A 193 -2.21 19.56 -3.31
C LEU A 193 -1.74 19.91 -4.73
N ASP A 194 -0.88 19.09 -5.33
CA ASP A 194 -0.43 19.24 -6.72
C ASP A 194 -1.17 18.24 -7.62
N LEU A 195 -2.18 18.73 -8.34
CA LEU A 195 -3.00 17.95 -9.27
C LEU A 195 -2.67 18.21 -10.75
N ARG A 196 -1.53 18.84 -11.05
CA ARG A 196 -1.19 19.24 -12.42
C ARG A 196 -1.20 18.05 -13.38
N HIS A 197 -1.84 18.23 -14.53
CA HIS A 197 -1.96 17.21 -15.57
C HIS A 197 -2.66 15.91 -15.12
N THR A 198 -3.42 15.95 -14.02
CA THR A 198 -4.28 14.82 -13.65
C THR A 198 -5.43 14.70 -14.63
N HIS A 199 -5.67 13.49 -15.13
CA HIS A 199 -6.82 13.15 -15.96
C HIS A 199 -7.86 12.43 -15.11
N LEU A 200 -9.01 13.06 -14.91
CA LEU A 200 -10.10 12.54 -14.09
C LEU A 200 -11.48 12.99 -14.59
N ASP A 201 -12.51 12.18 -14.31
CA ASP A 201 -13.90 12.46 -14.69
C ASP A 201 -14.60 13.27 -13.59
N VAL A 202 -14.39 12.91 -12.32
CA VAL A 202 -15.06 13.53 -11.17
C VAL A 202 -14.08 13.87 -10.05
N LEU A 203 -14.14 15.11 -9.56
CA LEU A 203 -13.42 15.61 -8.40
C LEU A 203 -14.40 16.01 -7.30
N HIS A 204 -14.27 15.42 -6.12
CA HIS A 204 -14.93 15.89 -4.90
C HIS A 204 -13.89 16.51 -3.96
N LEU A 205 -14.14 17.74 -3.53
CA LEU A 205 -13.24 18.52 -2.65
C LEU A 205 -13.65 18.37 -1.17
N PRO A 206 -12.73 18.70 -0.23
CA PRO A 206 -12.98 18.70 1.22
C PRO A 206 -14.18 19.52 1.67
#